data_AF-A0A947DMX2-F1
#
_entry.id   AF-A0A947DMX2-F1
#
_cell.length_a   1.000
_cell.length_b   1.000
_cell.length_c   1.000
_cell.angle_alpha   90.00
_cell.angle_beta   90.00
_cell.angle_gamma   90.00
#
_symmetry.space_group_name_H-M   'P 1'
#
loop_
_entity.id
_entity.type
_entity.pdbx_description
1 polymer ?
#
loop_
_entity_poly.entity_id
_entity_poly.type
_entity_poly.pdbx_seq_one_letter_code
_entity_poly.pdbx_strand_id
1 'polypeptide(L)'
;MIRTGLIVSAAAVAVMAGAWIWMNQNLPADAVLLPVHWGVTGQPDRFLPRDEALRTHALIPALGVALAALFAIIPFIDPRKDNIRRGGRA
;
A
#
# COMPACT_ATOMS: atom_id res chain seq x y z
N MET A 1 20.97 -5.04 -6.00
CA MET A 1 19.81 -4.18 -6.29
C MET A 1 18.55 -4.64 -5.55
N ILE A 2 18.21 -5.94 -5.53
CA ILE A 2 16.99 -6.42 -4.82
C ILE A 2 16.96 -6.06 -3.33
N ARG A 3 18.11 -6.11 -2.63
CA ARG A 3 18.20 -5.74 -1.20
C ARG A 3 17.80 -4.29 -0.95
N THR A 4 18.34 -3.34 -1.73
CA THR A 4 17.99 -1.92 -1.60
C THR A 4 16.51 -1.68 -1.90
N GLY A 5 15.98 -2.29 -2.97
CA GLY A 5 14.56 -2.20 -3.30
C GLY A 5 13.68 -2.75 -2.19
N LEU A 6 14.01 -3.92 -1.63
CA LEU A 6 13.30 -4.51 -0.50
C LEU A 6 13.36 -3.65 0.77
N ILE A 7 14.50 -3.02 1.08
CA ILE A 7 14.62 -2.10 2.23
C ILE A 7 13.70 -0.90 2.06
N VAL A 8 13.70 -0.28 0.87
CA VAL A 8 12.84 0.87 0.58
C VAL A 8 11.36 0.47 0.62
N SER A 9 10.99 -0.65 0.00
CA SER A 9 9.62 -1.16 0.05
C SER A 9 9.17 -1.50 1.48
N ALA A 10 10.03 -2.11 2.28
CA ALA A 10 9.74 -2.42 3.67
C ALA A 10 9.55 -1.15 4.51
N ALA A 11 10.39 -0.13 4.32
CA ALA A 11 10.23 1.17 4.97
C ALA A 11 8.90 1.84 4.57
N ALA A 12 8.56 1.83 3.28
CA ALA A 12 7.28 2.38 2.81
C ALA A 12 6.07 1.65 3.40
N VAL A 13 6.10 0.31 3.43
CA VAL A 13 5.05 -0.50 4.07
C VAL A 13 4.96 -0.20 5.56
N ALA A 14 6.09 -0.05 6.25
CA ALA A 14 6.11 0.29 7.67
C ALA A 14 5.46 1.65 7.94
N VAL A 15 5.71 2.66 7.09
CA VAL A 15 5.04 3.96 7.18
C VAL A 15 3.53 3.83 6.95
N MET A 16 3.10 3.09 5.92
CA MET A 16 1.67 2.87 5.64
C MET A 16 0.96 2.13 6.78
N ALA A 17 1.61 1.11 7.35
CA ALA A 17 1.09 0.38 8.50
C ALA A 17 1.06 1.27 9.76
N GLY A 18 2.09 2.09 9.97
CA GLY A 18 2.15 3.06 11.06
C GLY A 18 1.02 4.09 10.98
N ALA A 19 0.73 4.60 9.78
CA ALA A 19 -0.40 5.50 9.54
C ALA A 19 -1.73 4.81 9.87
N TRP A 20 -1.93 3.56 9.45
CA TRP A 20 -3.13 2.79 9.79
C TRP A 20 -3.29 2.56 11.31
N ILE A 21 -2.20 2.21 12.01
CA ILE A 21 -2.20 2.04 13.47
C ILE A 21 -2.55 3.36 14.15
N TRP A 22 -1.92 4.47 13.74
CA TRP A 22 -2.19 5.79 14.27
C TRP A 22 -3.65 6.20 14.05
N MET A 23 -4.22 5.97 12.86
CA MET A 23 -5.64 6.23 12.58
C MET A 23 -6.54 5.41 13.50
N ASN A 24 -6.27 4.11 13.66
CA ASN A 24 -7.07 3.25 14.52
C ASN A 24 -7.06 3.69 16.01
N GLN A 25 -5.97 4.33 16.46
CA GLN A 25 -5.86 4.85 17.83
C GLN A 25 -6.51 6.22 18.01
N ASN A 26 -6.52 7.06 16.98
CA ASN A 26 -6.93 8.47 17.09
C ASN A 26 -8.32 8.75 16.50
N LEU A 27 -8.89 7.86 15.68
CA LEU A 27 -10.25 8.00 15.20
C LEU A 27 -11.24 7.75 16.34
N PRO A 28 -12.22 8.65 16.57
CA PRO A 28 -13.20 8.50 17.64
C PRO A 28 -13.89 7.13 17.54
N ALA A 29 -13.95 6.41 18.66
CA ALA A 29 -14.52 5.07 18.70
C ALA A 29 -16.04 5.06 18.46
N ASP A 30 -16.69 6.19 18.78
CA ASP A 30 -18.12 6.47 18.60
C ASP A 30 -18.45 7.09 17.24
N ALA A 31 -17.47 7.27 16.36
CA ALA A 31 -17.71 7.78 15.01
C ALA A 31 -18.62 6.82 14.22
N VAL A 32 -19.86 7.23 14.00
CA VAL A 32 -20.86 6.44 13.26
C VAL A 32 -20.51 6.36 11.77
N LEU A 33 -20.01 7.45 11.19
CA LEU A 33 -19.66 7.57 9.77
C LEU A 33 -18.41 8.41 9.57
N LEU A 34 -17.48 7.92 8.76
CA LEU A 34 -16.27 8.61 8.33
C LEU A 34 -16.34 8.94 6.84
N PRO A 35 -15.99 10.16 6.42
CA PRO A 35 -15.87 10.48 5.00
C PRO A 35 -14.69 9.71 4.40
N VAL A 36 -14.93 9.04 3.28
CA VAL A 36 -13.92 8.21 2.59
C VAL A 36 -13.73 8.59 1.12
N HIS A 37 -14.55 9.52 0.61
CA HIS A 37 -14.43 10.10 -0.72
C HIS A 37 -14.91 11.54 -0.67
N TRP A 38 -14.27 12.39 -1.49
CA TRP A 38 -14.55 13.81 -1.62
C TRP A 38 -14.82 14.12 -3.08
N GLY A 39 -15.95 14.77 -3.35
CA GLY A 39 -16.33 15.19 -4.69
C GLY A 39 -15.51 16.38 -5.19
N VAL A 40 -15.75 16.78 -6.43
CA VAL A 40 -15.04 17.90 -7.09
C VAL A 40 -15.23 19.26 -6.40
N THR A 41 -16.26 19.39 -5.57
CA THR A 41 -16.53 20.58 -4.75
C THR A 41 -15.77 20.59 -3.42
N GLY A 42 -15.00 19.54 -3.12
CA GLY A 42 -14.33 19.34 -1.84
C GLY A 42 -15.27 18.91 -0.71
N GLN A 43 -16.55 18.64 -1.00
CA GLN A 43 -17.48 18.09 -0.02
C GLN A 43 -17.42 16.55 -0.01
N PRO A 44 -17.50 15.90 1.17
CA PRO A 44 -17.63 14.46 1.22
C PRO A 44 -18.93 13.99 0.57
N ASP A 45 -18.86 12.98 -0.28
CA ASP A 45 -20.00 12.38 -0.97
C ASP A 45 -20.14 10.86 -0.71
N ARG A 46 -19.15 10.25 -0.01
CA ARG A 46 -19.21 8.87 0.45
C ARG A 46 -18.71 8.74 1.88
N PHE A 47 -19.45 7.95 2.66
CA PHE A 47 -19.14 7.66 4.05
C PHE A 47 -19.17 6.16 4.32
N LEU A 48 -18.38 5.72 5.30
CA LEU A 48 -18.39 4.35 5.79
C LEU A 48 -18.41 4.32 7.32
N PRO A 49 -18.98 3.26 7.94
CA PRO A 49 -18.76 2.99 9.35
C PRO A 49 -17.27 2.93 9.68
N ARG A 50 -16.88 3.38 10.88
CA ARG A 50 -15.47 3.44 11.32
C ARG A 50 -14.68 2.17 11.03
N ASP A 51 -15.20 1.02 11.44
CA ASP A 51 -14.52 -0.27 11.30
C ASP A 51 -14.41 -0.70 9.83
N GLU A 52 -15.41 -0.36 9.02
CA GLU A 52 -15.36 -0.61 7.59
C GLU A 52 -14.32 0.29 6.92
N ALA A 53 -14.30 1.59 7.22
CA ALA A 53 -13.31 2.52 6.72
C ALA A 53 -11.87 2.08 7.08
N LEU A 54 -11.63 1.67 8.33
CA LEU A 54 -10.34 1.15 8.77
C LEU A 54 -9.95 -0.16 8.07
N ARG A 55 -10.88 -1.12 7.93
CA ARG A 55 -10.61 -2.37 7.19
C ARG A 55 -10.30 -2.11 5.71
N THR A 56 -11.06 -1.24 5.06
CA THR A 56 -10.81 -0.88 3.66
C THR A 56 -9.48 -0.15 3.51
N HIS A 57 -9.13 0.75 4.42
CA HIS A 57 -7.83 1.44 4.40
C HIS A 57 -6.66 0.46 4.59
N ALA A 58 -6.82 -0.64 5.33
CA ALA A 58 -5.79 -1.66 5.51
C ALA A 58 -5.36 -2.32 4.18
N LEU A 59 -6.18 -2.23 3.13
CA LEU A 59 -5.83 -2.72 1.79
C LEU A 59 -4.63 -2.00 1.19
N ILE A 60 -4.36 -0.74 1.57
CA ILE A 60 -3.23 0.03 1.04
C ILE A 60 -1.88 -0.57 1.45
N PRO A 61 -1.56 -0.75 2.76
CA PRO A 61 -0.32 -1.44 3.14
C PRO A 61 -0.29 -2.90 2.68
N ALA A 62 -1.43 -3.61 2.66
CA ALA A 62 -1.49 -4.98 2.17
C ALA A 62 -1.12 -5.09 0.68
N LEU A 63 -1.63 -4.17 -0.16
CA LEU A 63 -1.26 -4.10 -1.57
C LEU A 63 0.22 -3.73 -1.74
N GLY A 64 0.75 -2.84 -0.89
CA GLY A 64 2.18 -2.53 -0.85
C GLY A 64 3.04 -3.77 -0.61
N VAL A 65 2.67 -4.61 0.36
CA VAL A 65 3.34 -5.90 0.61
C VAL A 65 3.23 -6.83 -0.59
N ALA A 66 2.04 -6.96 -1.18
CA ALA A 66 1.81 -7.83 -2.33
C ALA A 66 2.65 -7.41 -3.54
N LEU A 67 2.72 -6.12 -3.85
CA LEU A 67 3.53 -5.59 -4.95
C LEU A 67 5.03 -5.73 -4.67
N ALA A 68 5.47 -5.46 -3.43
CA ALA A 68 6.87 -5.66 -3.05
C ALA A 68 7.29 -7.12 -3.21
N ALA A 69 6.45 -8.07 -2.78
CA ALA A 69 6.67 -9.49 -2.95
C ALA A 69 6.68 -9.89 -4.43
N LEU A 70 5.70 -9.43 -5.21
CA LEU A 70 5.62 -9.67 -6.65
C LEU A 70 6.90 -9.23 -7.37
N PHE A 71 7.34 -7.99 -7.16
CA PHE A 71 8.56 -7.47 -7.80
C PHE A 71 9.84 -8.13 -7.29
N ALA A 72 9.84 -8.64 -6.06
CA ALA A 72 10.94 -9.46 -5.56
C ALA A 72 10.99 -10.84 -6.23
N ILE A 73 9.83 -11.42 -6.55
CA ILE A 73 9.72 -12.77 -7.14
C ILE A 73 9.94 -12.76 -8.65
N ILE A 74 9.47 -11.72 -9.37
CA ILE A 74 9.53 -11.62 -10.84
C ILE A 74 10.90 -12.00 -11.43
N PRO A 75 12.05 -11.50 -10.93
CA PRO A 75 13.36 -11.84 -11.49
C PRO A 75 13.71 -13.34 -11.47
N PHE A 76 13.07 -14.11 -10.60
CA PHE A 76 13.30 -15.55 -10.46
C PHE A 76 12.44 -16.37 -11.41
N ILE A 77 11.24 -15.89 -11.72
CA ILE A 77 10.25 -16.59 -12.57
C ILE A 77 10.21 -16.09 -14.02
N ASP A 78 10.82 -14.92 -14.31
CA ASP A 78 10.85 -14.36 -15.67
C ASP A 78 11.69 -15.22 -16.62
N PRO A 79 11.08 -15.83 -17.67
CA PRO A 79 11.81 -16.67 -18.63
C PRO A 79 12.77 -15.86 -19.51
N ARG A 80 12.63 -14.53 -19.58
CA ARG A 80 13.47 -13.61 -20.37
C ARG A 80 14.52 -12.89 -19.52
N LYS A 81 14.70 -13.26 -18.24
CA LYS A 81 15.67 -12.63 -17.33
C LYS A 81 17.08 -12.48 -17.91
N ASP A 82 17.52 -13.46 -18.71
CA ASP A 82 18.84 -13.44 -19.35
C ASP A 82 18.94 -12.41 -20.49
N ASN A 83 17.86 -12.19 -21.24
CA ASN A 83 17.81 -11.19 -22.30
C ASN A 83 17.86 -9.77 -21.71
N ILE A 84 17.12 -9.54 -20.62
CA ILE A 84 17.13 -8.25 -19.88
C ILE A 84 18.53 -7.98 -19.31
N ARG A 85 19.18 -8.99 -18.74
CA ARG A 85 20.53 -8.86 -18.18
C ARG A 85 21.60 -8.58 -19.24
N ARG A 86 21.46 -9.15 -20.44
CA ARG A 86 22.37 -8.88 -21.58
C ARG A 86 22.11 -7.49 -22.18
N GLY A 87 20.85 -7.10 -22.35
CA GLY A 87 20.47 -5.80 -22.92
C GLY A 87 20.81 -4.60 -22.03
N GLY A 88 20.75 -4.74 -20.70
CA GLY A 88 21.05 -3.64 -19.77
C GLY A 88 22.55 -3.32 -19.57
N ARG A 89 23.45 -3.96 -20.33
CA ARG A 89 24.91 -3.72 -20.29
C ARG A 89 25.47 -3.09 -21.58
N ALA A 90 24.61 -2.85 -22.58
CA ALA A 90 24.92 -2.10 -23.79
C ALA A 90 24.56 -0.63 -23.57
#